data_AF-Q7P475-F1
#
_entry.id   AF-Q7P475-F1
#
_cell.length_a   1.000
_cell.length_b   1.000
_cell.length_c   1.000
_cell.angle_alpha   90.00
_cell.angle_beta   90.00
_cell.angle_gamma   90.00
#
_symmetry.space_group_name_H-M   'P 1'
#
loop_
_entity.id
_entity.type
_entity.pdbx_description
1 polymer ?
#
loop_
_entity_poly.entity_id
_entity_poly.type
_entity_poly.pdbx_seq_one_letter_code
_entity_poly.pdbx_strand_id
1 'polypeptide(L)'
;MIIANNKKAFFDYFIEEKYEAGIELKGSEVKSIKAGKVSIKESFVRIINDEIFIMGMSVVLGNLEVFIIQRKEELENYFYIERK
;
A
#
# COMPACT_ATOMS: atom_id res chain seq x y z
N MET A 1 -9.56 12.70 -5.12
CA MET A 1 -9.59 11.75 -6.25
C MET A 1 -8.95 10.46 -5.78
N ILE A 2 -9.65 9.32 -5.90
CA ILE A 2 -9.08 8.01 -5.57
C ILE A 2 -8.34 7.51 -6.82
N ILE A 3 -7.05 7.19 -6.70
CA ILE A 3 -6.22 6.77 -7.83
C ILE A 3 -6.30 5.25 -8.06
N ALA A 4 -6.26 4.47 -6.98
CA ALA A 4 -6.40 3.02 -7.02
C ALA A 4 -7.11 2.54 -5.75
N ASN A 5 -7.88 1.45 -5.86
CA ASN A 5 -8.57 0.83 -4.73
C ASN A 5 -8.57 -0.70 -4.92
N ASN A 6 -8.07 -1.44 -3.93
CA ASN A 6 -8.09 -2.91 -3.96
C ASN A 6 -9.47 -3.41 -3.49
N LYS A 7 -10.46 -3.35 -4.38
CA LYS A 7 -11.82 -3.82 -4.09
C LYS A 7 -11.84 -5.28 -3.63
N LYS A 8 -10.92 -6.11 -4.13
CA LYS A 8 -10.82 -7.54 -3.78
C LYS A 8 -10.59 -7.74 -2.28
N ALA A 9 -9.90 -6.81 -1.62
CA ALA A 9 -9.63 -6.90 -0.20
C ALA A 9 -10.92 -6.97 0.66
N PHE A 10 -11.98 -6.26 0.25
CA PHE A 10 -13.27 -6.27 0.96
C PHE A 10 -14.05 -7.58 0.76
N PHE A 11 -13.75 -8.31 -0.31
CA PHE A 11 -14.36 -9.62 -0.56
C PHE A 11 -13.60 -10.71 0.19
N ASP A 12 -12.27 -10.76 0.02
CA ASP A 12 -11.40 -11.85 0.49
C ASP A 12 -11.09 -11.77 2.00
N TYR A 13 -11.19 -10.58 2.60
CA TYR A 13 -10.78 -10.35 4.00
C TYR A 13 -11.85 -9.59 4.79
N PHE A 14 -11.75 -9.66 6.12
CA PHE A 14 -12.43 -8.75 7.02
C PHE A 14 -11.51 -7.56 7.34
N ILE A 15 -12.01 -6.34 7.21
CA ILE A 15 -11.24 -5.12 7.46
C ILE A 15 -11.77 -4.53 8.76
N GLU A 16 -10.97 -4.63 9.82
CA GLU A 16 -11.31 -4.10 11.15
C GLU A 16 -11.18 -2.57 11.19
N GLU A 17 -9.98 -2.07 10.85
CA GLU A 17 -9.69 -0.64 10.83
C GLU A 17 -8.95 -0.21 9.57
N LYS A 18 -8.94 1.12 9.35
CA LYS A 18 -8.29 1.77 8.21
C LYS A 18 -7.36 2.84 8.71
N TYR A 19 -6.14 2.81 8.18
CA TYR A 19 -5.09 3.76 8.48
C TYR A 19 -4.76 4.59 7.25
N GLU A 20 -4.39 5.85 7.46
CA GLU A 20 -3.89 6.74 6.42
C GLU A 20 -2.38 6.85 6.53
N ALA A 21 -1.68 6.66 5.41
CA ALA A 21 -0.23 6.75 5.35
C ALA A 21 0.25 7.45 4.07
N GLY A 22 1.40 8.10 4.17
CA GLY A 22 2.12 8.66 3.03
C GLY A 22 2.95 7.59 2.33
N ILE A 23 3.06 7.72 1.01
CA ILE A 23 3.94 6.87 0.19
C ILE A 23 5.04 7.76 -0.38
N GLU A 24 6.29 7.39 -0.18
CA GLU A 24 7.41 8.05 -0.84
C GLU A 24 7.57 7.51 -2.27
N LEU A 25 7.63 8.42 -3.24
CA LEU A 25 7.69 8.10 -4.66
C LEU A 25 8.71 8.98 -5.37
N LYS A 26 9.36 8.42 -6.38
CA LYS A 26 10.19 9.16 -7.33
C LYS A 26 9.31 9.98 -8.28
N GLY A 27 9.83 11.08 -8.79
CA GLY A 27 9.07 12.00 -9.64
C GLY A 27 8.44 11.37 -10.90
N SER A 28 9.07 10.34 -11.49
CA SER A 28 8.51 9.57 -12.61
C SER A 28 7.30 8.71 -12.20
N GLU A 29 7.31 8.16 -11.00
CA GLU A 29 6.22 7.32 -10.45
C GLU A 29 4.98 8.16 -10.16
N VAL A 30 5.17 9.37 -9.60
CA VAL A 30 4.08 10.33 -9.39
C VAL A 30 3.35 10.63 -10.69
N LYS A 31 4.08 10.81 -11.80
CA LYS A 31 3.50 11.03 -13.13
C LYS A 31 2.68 9.81 -13.61
N SER A 32 3.22 8.60 -13.47
CA SER A 32 2.53 7.36 -13.86
C SER A 32 1.27 7.11 -13.04
N ILE A 33 1.34 7.28 -11.72
CA ILE A 33 0.22 7.08 -10.80
C ILE A 33 -0.89 8.08 -11.10
N LYS A 34 -0.57 9.37 -11.32
CA LYS A 34 -1.56 10.38 -11.73
C LYS A 34 -2.21 10.08 -13.08
N ALA A 35 -1.52 9.36 -13.97
CA ALA A 35 -2.06 8.88 -15.24
C ALA A 35 -2.83 7.56 -15.13
N GLY A 36 -3.07 7.04 -13.92
CA GLY A 36 -3.78 5.78 -13.69
C GLY A 36 -2.96 4.53 -14.02
N LYS A 37 -1.64 4.65 -14.21
CA LYS A 37 -0.74 3.54 -14.57
C LYS A 37 -0.16 2.84 -13.35
N VAL A 38 -1.04 2.39 -12.46
CA VAL A 38 -0.70 1.69 -11.21
C VAL A 38 -1.65 0.52 -10.97
N SER A 39 -1.12 -0.59 -10.46
CA SER A 39 -1.91 -1.75 -10.02
C SER A 39 -1.55 -2.13 -8.58
N ILE A 40 -2.60 -2.33 -7.77
CA ILE A 40 -2.52 -2.75 -6.35
C ILE A 40 -3.35 -4.03 -6.08
N LYS A 41 -3.69 -4.77 -7.13
CA LYS A 41 -4.63 -5.91 -7.03
C LYS A 41 -4.09 -7.05 -6.16
N GLU A 42 -2.79 -7.28 -6.23
CA GLU A 42 -2.08 -8.34 -5.50
C GLU A 42 -1.10 -7.77 -4.46
N SER A 43 -1.21 -6.46 -4.20
CA SER A 43 -0.31 -5.80 -3.26
C SER A 43 -0.76 -6.02 -1.83
N PHE A 44 0.20 -6.19 -0.93
CA PHE A 44 0.00 -6.29 0.51
C PHE A 44 1.05 -5.46 1.25
N VAL A 45 0.79 -5.17 2.52
CA VAL A 45 1.70 -4.41 3.36
C VAL A 45 2.47 -5.35 4.29
N ARG A 46 3.76 -5.09 4.50
CA ARG A 46 4.60 -5.80 5.46
C ARG A 46 5.36 -4.80 6.33
N ILE A 47 5.46 -5.10 7.62
CA ILE A 47 6.28 -4.32 8.55
C ILE A 47 7.65 -5.00 8.64
N ILE A 48 8.72 -4.23 8.41
CA ILE A 48 10.12 -4.68 8.48
C ILE A 48 10.90 -3.61 9.23
N ASN A 49 11.58 -3.97 10.32
CA ASN A 49 12.40 -3.04 11.13
C ASN A 49 11.66 -1.73 11.48
N ASP A 50 10.40 -1.85 11.90
CA ASP A 50 9.55 -0.73 12.31
C ASP A 50 9.14 0.25 11.19
N GLU A 51 9.44 -0.12 9.94
CA GLU A 51 9.02 0.57 8.73
C GLU A 51 7.97 -0.26 7.98
N ILE A 52 7.15 0.43 7.20
CA ILE A 52 6.06 -0.19 6.46
C ILE A 52 6.43 -0.25 4.98
N PHE A 53 6.21 -1.40 4.37
CA PHE A 53 6.51 -1.63 2.96
C PHE A 53 5.26 -2.13 2.25
N ILE A 54 4.97 -1.58 1.07
CA ILE A 54 3.96 -2.16 0.18
C ILE A 54 4.65 -3.05 -0.86
N MET A 55 4.32 -4.33 -0.79
CA MET A 55 4.83 -5.39 -1.65
C MET A 55 3.81 -5.66 -2.75
N GLY A 56 4.27 -6.08 -3.94
CA GLY A 56 3.37 -6.48 -5.05
C GLY A 56 2.59 -5.34 -5.72
N MET A 57 2.88 -4.08 -5.39
CA MET A 57 2.39 -2.93 -6.14
C MET A 57 3.24 -2.74 -7.40
N SER A 58 2.61 -2.52 -8.55
CA SER A 58 3.31 -2.27 -9.82
C SER A 58 2.93 -0.94 -10.45
N VAL A 59 3.93 -0.24 -10.99
CA VAL A 59 3.81 1.03 -11.71
C VAL A 59 4.57 0.90 -13.03
N VAL A 60 4.00 1.40 -14.12
CA VAL A 60 4.42 1.10 -15.52
C VAL A 60 5.82 1.62 -15.93
N LEU A 61 6.69 2.06 -15.01
CA LEU A 61 8.03 2.56 -15.33
C LEU A 61 9.16 2.07 -14.38
N GLY A 62 8.92 1.07 -13.53
CA GLY A 62 9.98 0.49 -12.70
C GLY A 62 9.50 -0.64 -11.78
N ASN A 63 10.38 -1.61 -11.50
CA ASN A 63 10.23 -2.53 -10.37
C ASN A 63 10.37 -1.69 -9.09
N LEU A 64 9.31 -1.62 -8.29
CA LEU A 64 9.28 -0.77 -7.11
C LEU A 64 9.67 -1.55 -5.85
N GLU A 65 10.62 -1.00 -5.11
CA GLU A 65 10.61 -1.06 -3.65
C GLU A 65 9.93 0.24 -3.20
N VAL A 66 8.71 0.13 -2.68
CA VAL A 66 7.96 1.29 -2.18
C VAL A 66 8.14 1.37 -0.67
N PHE A 67 8.60 2.52 -0.20
CA PHE A 67 8.70 2.83 1.22
C PHE A 67 7.42 3.54 1.67
N ILE A 68 6.73 2.98 2.66
CA ILE A 68 5.68 3.68 3.40
C ILE A 68 6.35 4.25 4.65
N ILE A 69 6.44 5.58 4.72
CA ILE A 69 6.99 6.25 5.89
C ILE A 69 5.89 6.34 6.93
N GLN A 70 5.90 5.45 7.92
CA GLN A 70 5.26 5.67 9.22
C GLN A 70 6.14 5.12 10.34
N ARG A 71 6.26 5.89 11.43
CA ARG A 71 6.87 5.40 12.67
C ARG A 71 5.88 4.45 13.35
N LYS A 72 6.36 3.25 13.67
CA LYS A 72 5.62 2.19 14.37
C LYS A 72 4.92 2.62 15.67
N GLU A 73 5.39 3.67 16.34
CA GLU A 73 4.83 4.19 17.61
C GLU A 73 3.35 4.58 17.51
N GLU A 74 2.79 4.78 16.30
CA GLU A 74 1.36 5.09 16.09
C GLU A 74 0.50 3.89 15.65
N LEU A 75 1.10 2.72 15.43
CA LEU A 75 0.46 1.55 14.80
C LEU A 75 0.54 0.26 15.62
N GLU A 76 0.80 0.36 16.94
CA GLU A 76 1.01 -0.78 17.84
C GLU A 76 -0.11 -1.85 17.84
N ASN A 77 -1.27 -1.60 17.21
CA ASN A 77 -2.40 -2.52 17.21
C ASN A 77 -2.82 -3.11 15.85
N TYR A 78 -2.19 -2.80 14.72
CA TYR A 78 -2.82 -3.12 13.42
C TYR A 78 -1.93 -3.83 12.43
N PHE A 79 -2.29 -5.08 12.13
CA PHE A 79 -2.65 -5.61 10.80
C PHE A 79 -2.94 -7.11 10.94
N TYR A 80 -3.98 -7.48 11.71
CA TYR A 80 -4.56 -8.83 11.59
C TYR A 80 -5.55 -8.82 10.43
N ILE A 81 -5.05 -9.07 9.22
CA ILE A 81 -5.95 -9.37 8.11
C ILE A 81 -6.43 -10.81 8.31
N GLU A 82 -7.56 -10.98 9.01
CA GLU A 82 -8.22 -12.28 9.08
C GLU A 82 -8.82 -12.62 7.71
N ARG A 83 -8.39 -13.76 7.16
CA ARG A 83 -8.94 -14.32 5.93
C ARG A 83 -10.31 -14.94 6.24
N LYS A 84 -11.32 -14.57 5.47
CA LYS A 84 -12.65 -15.21 5.55
C LYS A 84 -12.59 -16.68 5.14
#